data_AF-A0A3B9UZZ6-F1
#
_entry.id   AF-A0A3B9UZZ6-F1
#
_cell.length_a   1.000
_cell.length_b   1.000
_cell.length_c   1.000
_cell.angle_alpha   90.00
_cell.angle_beta   90.00
_cell.angle_gamma   90.00
#
_symmetry.space_group_name_H-M   'P 1'
#
loop_
_entity.id
_entity.type
_entity.pdbx_description
1 polymer ?
#
loop_
_entity_poly.entity_id
_entity_poly.type
_entity_poly.pdbx_seq_one_letter_code
_entity_poly.pdbx_strand_id
1 'polypeptide(L)'
;MSLRNKPALGTSACLLGEAVRFDAGHKHDRWITGTLSQYFDLVSICPEVAIGLGIPRPPIQLKGAVHSIRVVGSRDPELDVTNETQTLRAVTI
;
A
#
# COMPACT_ATOMS: atom_id res chain seq x y z
N MET A 1 31.02 6.53 -15.90
CA MET A 1 29.92 6.08 -15.02
C MET A 1 28.63 6.74 -15.51
N SER A 2 27.70 5.95 -16.04
CA SER A 2 26.48 6.45 -16.70
C SER A 2 25.46 6.94 -15.67
N LEU A 3 25.13 8.23 -15.72
CA LEU A 3 24.04 8.89 -14.98
C LEU A 3 22.67 8.48 -15.56
N ARG A 4 22.27 7.21 -15.41
CA ARG A 4 20.87 6.83 -15.63
C ARG A 4 20.16 6.86 -14.28
N ASN A 5 19.70 8.05 -13.88
CA ASN A 5 18.69 8.14 -12.83
C ASN A 5 17.42 7.55 -13.39
N LYS A 6 17.05 6.35 -12.92
CA LYS A 6 15.76 5.78 -13.22
C LYS A 6 14.69 6.63 -12.51
N PRO A 7 13.54 6.89 -13.14
CA PRO A 7 12.43 7.52 -12.46
C PRO A 7 11.97 6.65 -11.29
N ALA A 8 11.60 7.29 -10.17
CA ALA A 8 11.05 6.59 -9.01
C ALA A 8 9.60 6.18 -9.27
N LEU A 9 9.22 4.97 -8.85
CA LEU A 9 7.87 4.44 -8.97
C LEU A 9 7.41 3.84 -7.65
N GLY A 10 6.35 4.42 -7.07
CA GLY A 10 5.68 3.86 -5.89
C GLY A 10 4.97 2.55 -6.24
N THR A 11 5.21 1.50 -5.46
CA THR A 11 4.56 0.20 -5.61
C THR A 11 4.18 -0.39 -4.26
N SER A 12 3.14 -1.22 -4.23
CA SER A 12 2.69 -1.85 -3.00
C SER A 12 3.79 -2.75 -2.43
N ALA A 13 4.18 -2.50 -1.18
CA ALA A 13 5.24 -3.23 -0.48
C ALA A 13 5.05 -4.76 -0.49
N CYS A 14 3.80 -5.23 -0.41
CA CYS A 14 3.49 -6.65 -0.49
C CYS A 14 3.83 -7.29 -1.85
N LEU A 15 3.83 -6.52 -2.94
CA LEU A 15 4.23 -6.97 -4.28
C LEU A 15 5.75 -7.11 -4.41
N LEU A 16 6.50 -6.37 -3.60
CA LEU A 16 7.95 -6.48 -3.50
C LEU A 16 8.41 -7.66 -2.63
N GLY A 17 7.47 -8.32 -1.94
CA GLY A 17 7.75 -9.46 -1.07
C GLY A 17 7.77 -9.13 0.42
N GLU A 18 7.43 -7.91 0.81
CA GLU A 18 7.32 -7.57 2.23
C GLU A 18 6.07 -8.20 2.85
N ALA A 19 6.23 -8.75 4.06
CA ALA A 19 5.19 -9.45 4.81
C ALA A 19 4.18 -8.49 5.48
N VAL A 20 3.70 -7.49 4.74
CA VAL A 20 2.87 -6.38 5.26
C VAL A 20 1.37 -6.55 5.03
N ARG A 21 0.97 -7.67 4.45
CA ARG A 21 -0.45 -7.98 4.24
C ARG A 21 -1.16 -8.15 5.58
N PHE A 22 -2.48 -8.02 5.54
CA PHE A 22 -3.33 -8.20 6.71
C PHE A 22 -3.18 -9.60 7.36
N ASP A 23 -2.82 -10.61 6.58
CA ASP A 23 -2.58 -11.99 7.00
C ASP A 23 -1.09 -12.29 7.31
N ALA A 24 -0.26 -11.26 7.43
CA ALA A 24 1.21 -11.37 7.58
C ALA A 24 1.92 -12.10 6.42
N GLY A 25 1.23 -12.31 5.29
CA GLY A 25 1.84 -12.82 4.07
C GLY A 25 2.40 -11.70 3.19
N HIS A 26 2.82 -12.10 1.98
CA HIS A 26 3.16 -11.20 0.88
C HIS A 26 2.43 -11.62 -0.40
N LYS A 27 2.61 -10.87 -1.48
CA LYS A 27 2.13 -11.23 -2.82
C LYS A 27 3.21 -10.91 -3.84
N HIS A 28 4.40 -11.48 -3.60
CA HIS A 28 5.59 -11.15 -4.39
C HIS A 28 5.34 -11.39 -5.87
N ASP A 29 5.51 -10.35 -6.66
CA ASP A 29 5.36 -10.39 -8.11
C ASP A 29 6.73 -10.32 -8.77
N ARG A 30 7.13 -11.43 -9.39
CA ARG A 30 8.44 -11.58 -10.03
C ARG A 30 8.63 -10.66 -11.23
N TRP A 31 7.55 -10.27 -11.91
CA TRP A 31 7.63 -9.35 -13.04
C TRP A 31 7.95 -7.93 -12.56
N ILE A 32 7.36 -7.51 -11.43
CA ILE A 32 7.65 -6.20 -10.82
C ILE A 32 9.11 -6.15 -10.34
N THR A 33 9.55 -7.12 -9.54
CA THR A 33 10.92 -7.10 -9.01
C THR A 33 11.98 -7.43 -10.06
N GLY A 34 11.61 -8.14 -11.13
CA GLY A 34 12.53 -8.61 -12.16
C GLY A 34 12.62 -7.68 -13.37
N THR A 35 11.49 -7.39 -14.01
CA THR A 35 11.43 -6.62 -15.26
C THR A 35 11.28 -5.12 -14.98
N LEU A 36 10.32 -4.74 -14.13
CA LEU A 36 9.98 -3.33 -13.92
C LEU A 36 11.12 -2.57 -13.21
N SER A 37 11.82 -3.22 -12.28
CA SER A 37 13.01 -2.68 -11.60
C SER A 37 14.19 -2.36 -12.53
N GLN A 38 14.20 -2.90 -13.75
CA GLN A 38 15.22 -2.57 -14.75
C GLN A 38 15.03 -1.15 -15.30
N TYR A 39 13.79 -0.63 -15.24
CA TYR A 39 13.41 0.66 -15.80
C TYR A 39 13.15 1.74 -14.73
N PHE A 40 12.71 1.34 -13.54
CA PHE A 40 12.32 2.25 -12.45
C PHE A 40 13.04 1.93 -11.14
N ASP A 41 13.21 2.95 -10.30
CA ASP A 41 13.57 2.77 -8.90
C ASP A 41 12.28 2.56 -8.10
N LEU A 42 12.06 1.33 -7.63
CA LEU A 42 10.82 0.93 -6.97
C LEU A 42 10.82 1.40 -5.51
N VAL A 43 9.84 2.23 -5.17
CA VAL A 43 9.61 2.73 -3.80
C VAL A 43 8.51 1.89 -3.15
N SER A 44 8.87 1.20 -2.07
CA SER A 44 7.96 0.34 -1.31
C SER A 44 6.99 1.18 -0.48
N ILE A 45 5.68 0.99 -0.68
CA ILE A 45 4.64 1.71 0.06
C ILE A 45 3.56 0.73 0.54
N CYS A 46 3.26 0.71 1.84
CA CYS A 46 2.06 0.08 2.38
C CYS A 46 1.23 1.15 3.10
N PRO A 47 0.12 1.61 2.52
CA PRO A 47 -0.69 2.66 3.13
C PRO A 47 -1.23 2.23 4.50
N GLU A 48 -1.58 0.95 4.68
CA GLU A 48 -2.13 0.48 5.95
C GLU A 48 -1.13 0.51 7.10
N VAL A 49 0.13 0.12 6.84
CA VAL A 49 1.19 0.22 7.85
C VAL A 49 1.55 1.68 8.10
N ALA A 50 1.51 2.53 7.06
CA ALA A 50 1.79 3.96 7.19
C ALA A 50 0.76 4.70 8.05
N ILE A 51 -0.51 4.25 8.08
CA ILE A 51 -1.52 4.76 9.01
C ILE A 51 -1.47 4.12 10.40
N GLY A 52 -0.47 3.27 10.67
CA GLY A 52 -0.25 2.66 11.98
C GLY A 52 -0.99 1.34 12.21
N LEU A 53 -1.57 0.72 11.18
CA LEU A 53 -2.16 -0.61 11.36
C LEU A 53 -1.06 -1.68 11.52
N GLY A 54 -1.26 -2.58 12.48
CA GLY A 54 -0.36 -3.70 12.73
C GLY A 54 -0.37 -4.79 11.65
N ILE A 55 0.48 -5.78 11.86
CA ILE A 55 0.58 -7.01 11.07
C ILE A 55 0.61 -8.19 12.06
N PRO A 56 -0.30 -9.18 11.98
CA PRO A 56 -1.52 -9.21 11.15
C PRO A 56 -2.58 -8.20 11.64
N ARG A 57 -3.55 -7.89 10.79
CA ARG A 57 -4.68 -6.98 11.09
C ARG A 57 -5.99 -7.49 10.50
N PRO A 58 -7.15 -7.06 11.01
CA PRO A 58 -8.43 -7.30 10.35
C PRO A 58 -8.45 -6.69 8.93
N PRO A 59 -9.09 -7.34 7.95
CA PRO A 59 -9.26 -6.76 6.63
C PRO A 59 -10.16 -5.51 6.70
N ILE A 60 -9.80 -4.47 5.93
CA ILE A 60 -10.55 -3.22 5.79
C ILE A 60 -11.15 -3.12 4.38
N GLN A 61 -12.19 -2.29 4.22
CA GLN A 61 -12.90 -2.07 2.96
C GLN A 61 -13.38 -0.62 2.83
N LEU A 62 -13.49 -0.16 1.59
CA LEU A 62 -14.11 1.12 1.25
C LEU A 62 -15.64 0.98 1.26
N LYS A 63 -16.34 1.90 1.92
CA LYS A 63 -17.81 2.00 1.92
C LYS A 63 -18.27 3.44 1.65
N GLY A 64 -19.43 3.59 1.01
CA GLY A 64 -20.04 4.90 0.74
C GLY A 64 -19.87 5.35 -0.71
N ALA A 65 -20.29 6.58 -1.00
CA ALA A 65 -20.20 7.18 -2.32
C ALA A 65 -18.82 7.81 -2.55
N VAL A 66 -18.46 8.09 -3.81
CA VAL A 66 -17.14 8.64 -4.21
C VAL A 66 -16.72 9.88 -3.42
N HIS A 67 -17.67 10.75 -3.07
CA HIS A 67 -17.42 11.99 -2.33
C HIS A 67 -17.56 11.84 -0.80
N SER A 68 -17.92 10.65 -0.32
CA SER A 68 -18.17 10.34 1.09
C SER A 68 -17.69 8.92 1.44
N ILE A 69 -16.49 8.57 0.96
CA ILE A 69 -15.87 7.26 1.19
C ILE A 69 -15.40 7.16 2.65
N ARG A 70 -15.79 6.07 3.32
CA ARG A 70 -15.26 5.62 4.60
C ARG A 70 -14.40 4.37 4.42
N VAL A 71 -13.38 4.22 5.26
CA VAL A 71 -12.52 3.03 5.32
C VAL A 71 -12.81 2.34 6.64
N VAL A 72 -13.48 1.19 6.59
CA VAL A 72 -13.94 0.47 7.79
C VAL A 72 -13.50 -1.00 7.76
N GLY A 73 -13.48 -1.66 8.91
CA GLY A 73 -13.26 -3.09 9.00
C GLY A 73 -14.32 -3.88 8.21
N SER A 74 -13.89 -4.98 7.59
CA SER A 74 -14.76 -5.85 6.80
C SER A 74 -15.73 -6.63 7.69
N ARG A 75 -15.22 -7.09 8.84
CA ARG A 75 -15.98 -7.87 9.84
C ARG A 75 -16.35 -7.08 11.08
N ASP A 76 -15.67 -5.95 11.30
CA ASP A 76 -15.87 -5.08 12.45
C ASP A 76 -16.04 -3.63 11.96
N PRO A 77 -17.28 -3.12 11.90
CA PRO A 77 -17.56 -1.74 11.51
C PRO A 77 -17.10 -0.69 12.53
N GLU A 78 -16.78 -1.08 13.77
CA GLU A 78 -16.26 -0.15 14.78
C GLU A 78 -14.80 0.24 14.50
N LEU A 79 -14.07 -0.61 13.78
CA LEU A 79 -12.77 -0.25 13.20
C LEU A 79 -12.98 0.72 12.03
N ASP A 80 -13.03 2.01 12.31
CA ASP A 80 -13.07 3.08 11.32
C ASP A 80 -11.71 3.79 11.26
N VAL A 81 -11.03 3.68 10.11
CA VAL A 81 -9.71 4.28 9.86
C VAL A 81 -9.77 5.35 8.76
N THR A 82 -10.96 5.93 8.54
CA THR A 82 -11.22 6.90 7.47
C THR A 82 -10.35 8.14 7.61
N ASN A 83 -10.12 8.62 8.83
CA ASN A 83 -9.36 9.86 9.05
C ASN A 83 -7.86 9.65 8.79
N GLU A 84 -7.33 8.54 9.26
CA GLU A 84 -5.93 8.17 9.13
C GLU A 84 -5.58 7.89 7.66
N THR A 85 -6.47 7.23 6.91
CA THR A 85 -6.27 7.05 5.45
C THR A 85 -6.36 8.36 4.66
N GLN A 86 -7.10 9.36 5.12
CA GLN A 86 -7.10 10.68 4.48
C GLN A 86 -5.76 11.40 4.61
N THR A 87 -4.98 11.14 5.66
CA THR A 87 -3.64 11.71 5.84
C THR A 87 -2.67 11.27 4.74
N LEU A 88 -2.88 10.09 4.13
CA LEU A 88 -2.06 9.58 3.03
C LEU A 88 -2.38 10.18 1.66
N ARG A 89 -3.43 11.00 1.53
CA ARG A 89 -3.78 11.69 0.26
C ARG A 89 -2.70 12.65 -0.23
N ALA A 90 -1.71 12.97 0.61
CA ALA A 90 -0.58 13.81 0.26
C ALA A 90 0.54 13.06 -0.52
N VAL A 91 0.45 11.74 -0.68
CA VAL A 91 1.37 10.98 -1.54
C VAL A 91 0.87 11.09 -2.98
N THR A 92 1.14 12.23 -3.61
CA THR A 92 0.94 12.43 -5.05
C THR A 92 1.90 11.50 -5.79
N ILE A 93 1.34 10.46 -6.41
CA ILE A 93 2.03 9.57 -7.37
C ILE A 93 1.96 10.19 -8.76
#